data_AF-A0A951LFH3-F1
#
_entry.id   AF-A0A951LFH3-F1
#
_cell.length_a   1.000
_cell.length_b   1.000
_cell.length_c   1.000
_cell.angle_alpha   90.00
_cell.angle_beta   90.00
_cell.angle_gamma   90.00
#
_symmetry.space_group_name_H-M   'P 1'
#
loop_
_entity.id
_entity.type
_entity.pdbx_description
1 polymer ?
#
loop_
_entity_poly.entity_id
_entity_poly.type
_entity_poly.pdbx_seq_one_letter_code
_entity_poly.pdbx_strand_id
1 'polypeptide(L)'
;MRRTIWKLPLLIWGLSWTLAQPARSQNVDLPTVLAGKTVPLNLTLKDLNGDWRRLTVNGQADMSSFLRLMMGAGATSDVYYTKGQTLTVGSETYIVAYRAKIKGPDFMSLMRMGPDRVPPMQEKLTPDTPLVLSLLNQRTMGSLIDIKPFDLQDELADNKVAALPDTPAAAANGQAGALDAQAANTASVNNLKQLGLGTMMYAQDHNNILPPLKDAAAFKKAVLPYVKANEMFVYPATGEAYQPNPFLRGKSLGDFAKPGETIILAEANRAPDGSRAVLYLDGHVQRLSGPALDAFEQDMKAQQQRVLQEAK
;
A
#
# COMPACT_ATOMS: atom_id res chain seq x y z
N MET A 1 -57.75 35.34 -42.49
CA MET A 1 -56.97 35.06 -41.26
C MET A 1 -55.86 34.05 -41.60
N ARG A 2 -54.61 34.51 -41.81
CA ARG A 2 -53.44 33.63 -42.01
C ARG A 2 -52.66 33.57 -40.70
N ARG A 3 -52.49 32.38 -40.11
CA ARG A 3 -51.70 32.16 -38.89
C ARG A 3 -50.27 31.78 -39.27
N THR A 4 -49.32 32.56 -38.77
CA THR A 4 -47.87 32.40 -38.93
C THR A 4 -47.36 31.41 -37.87
N ILE A 5 -46.68 30.34 -38.28
CA ILE A 5 -46.06 29.35 -37.38
C ILE A 5 -44.58 29.72 -37.23
N TRP A 6 -44.16 30.04 -36.00
CA TRP A 6 -42.76 30.22 -35.62
C TRP A 6 -42.10 28.87 -35.33
N LYS A 7 -40.89 28.64 -35.86
CA LYS A 7 -40.02 27.51 -35.50
C LYS A 7 -38.94 28.00 -34.54
N LEU A 8 -38.86 27.45 -33.34
CA LEU A 8 -37.71 27.59 -32.43
C LEU A 8 -36.66 26.52 -32.75
N PRO A 9 -35.35 26.82 -32.71
CA PRO A 9 -34.30 25.81 -32.81
C PRO A 9 -33.94 25.25 -31.42
N LEU A 10 -33.94 23.92 -31.28
CA LEU A 10 -33.38 23.21 -30.14
C LEU A 10 -31.85 23.20 -30.24
N LEU A 11 -31.17 23.75 -29.23
CA LEU A 11 -29.72 23.68 -29.07
C LEU A 11 -29.38 22.47 -28.18
N ILE A 12 -28.88 21.40 -28.79
CA ILE A 12 -28.41 20.20 -28.07
C ILE A 12 -26.93 20.42 -27.73
N TRP A 13 -26.64 20.65 -26.44
CA TRP A 13 -25.27 20.62 -25.92
C TRP A 13 -24.81 19.17 -25.79
N GLY A 14 -23.83 18.77 -26.61
CA GLY A 14 -23.19 17.46 -26.55
C GLY A 14 -22.24 17.37 -25.35
N LEU A 15 -22.66 16.65 -24.31
CA LEU A 15 -21.83 16.25 -23.19
C LEU A 15 -20.97 15.04 -23.63
N SER A 16 -19.76 15.28 -24.13
CA SER A 16 -18.81 14.21 -24.49
C SER A 16 -18.22 13.60 -23.22
N TRP A 17 -18.76 12.46 -22.81
CA TRP A 17 -18.13 11.60 -21.81
C TRP A 17 -17.00 10.80 -22.48
N THR A 18 -15.75 11.11 -22.13
CA THR A 18 -14.59 10.28 -22.50
C THR A 18 -14.62 9.00 -21.68
N LEU A 19 -15.33 7.99 -22.18
CA LEU A 19 -15.26 6.63 -21.66
C LEU A 19 -13.86 6.08 -21.95
N ALA A 20 -13.07 5.84 -20.89
CA ALA A 20 -11.79 5.16 -21.00
C ALA A 20 -11.99 3.78 -21.65
N GLN A 21 -11.37 3.56 -22.81
CA GLN A 21 -11.51 2.29 -23.53
C GLN A 21 -10.89 1.14 -22.73
N PRO A 22 -11.47 -0.08 -22.79
CA PRO A 22 -10.90 -1.25 -22.15
C PRO A 22 -9.55 -1.60 -22.79
N ALA A 23 -8.52 -1.77 -21.96
CA ALA A 23 -7.21 -2.25 -22.40
C ALA A 23 -7.34 -3.69 -22.91
N ARG A 24 -6.98 -3.93 -24.18
CA ARG A 24 -6.97 -5.27 -24.79
C ARG A 24 -5.56 -5.87 -24.70
N SER A 25 -5.47 -7.12 -24.23
CA SER A 25 -4.23 -7.89 -24.24
C SER A 25 -3.77 -8.12 -25.69
N GLN A 26 -2.58 -7.63 -26.03
CA GLN A 26 -1.93 -7.87 -27.32
C GLN A 26 -0.73 -8.80 -27.09
N ASN A 27 -0.67 -9.91 -27.83
CA ASN A 27 0.46 -10.82 -27.79
C ASN A 27 1.60 -10.25 -28.65
N VAL A 28 2.80 -10.12 -28.09
CA VAL A 28 4.00 -9.60 -28.76
C VAL A 28 5.13 -10.63 -28.71
N ASP A 29 5.94 -10.66 -29.76
CA ASP A 29 7.03 -11.64 -29.93
C ASP A 29 8.35 -11.18 -29.28
N LEU A 30 9.14 -12.10 -28.73
CA LEU A 30 10.36 -11.76 -27.99
C LEU A 30 11.39 -10.97 -28.82
N PRO A 31 11.70 -11.36 -30.07
CA PRO A 31 12.65 -10.64 -30.89
C PRO A 31 12.18 -9.21 -31.22
N THR A 32 10.87 -8.97 -31.34
CA THR A 32 10.34 -7.62 -31.62
C THR A 32 10.35 -6.73 -30.38
N VAL A 33 10.16 -7.33 -29.20
CA VAL A 33 10.32 -6.68 -27.89
C VAL A 33 11.79 -6.27 -27.69
N LEU A 34 12.73 -7.20 -27.86
CA LEU A 34 14.16 -6.94 -27.68
C LEU A 34 14.75 -6.00 -28.75
N ALA A 35 14.18 -5.98 -29.96
CA ALA A 35 14.57 -5.04 -31.00
C ALA A 35 14.00 -3.62 -30.79
N GLY A 36 13.15 -3.42 -29.78
CA GLY A 36 12.54 -2.12 -29.50
C GLY A 36 11.47 -1.68 -30.52
N LYS A 37 11.02 -2.57 -31.41
CA LYS A 37 10.12 -2.22 -32.53
C LYS A 37 8.68 -2.00 -32.08
N THR A 38 8.21 -2.86 -31.18
CA THR A 38 6.82 -2.85 -30.69
C THR A 38 6.74 -2.35 -29.24
N VAL A 39 7.85 -2.48 -28.50
CA VAL A 39 7.99 -2.17 -27.08
C VAL A 39 9.20 -1.25 -26.96
N PRO A 40 9.02 0.07 -26.75
CA PRO A 40 10.12 1.03 -26.75
C PRO A 40 11.10 0.78 -25.60
N LEU A 41 12.39 0.60 -25.91
CA LEU A 41 13.42 0.33 -24.90
C LEU A 41 13.83 1.57 -24.10
N ASN A 42 13.59 2.76 -24.69
CA ASN A 42 13.86 4.05 -24.07
C ASN A 42 12.51 4.75 -23.84
N LEU A 43 11.99 4.66 -22.62
CA LEU A 43 10.83 5.42 -22.17
C LEU A 43 11.24 6.27 -20.98
N THR A 44 10.61 7.42 -20.84
CA THR A 44 10.62 8.25 -19.63
C THR A 44 9.23 8.35 -19.04
N LEU A 45 9.12 8.78 -17.78
CA LEU A 45 7.84 8.86 -17.07
C LEU A 45 6.83 9.77 -17.79
N LYS A 46 7.28 10.87 -18.39
CA LYS A 46 6.44 11.80 -19.17
C LYS A 46 5.92 11.24 -20.49
N ASP A 47 6.51 10.15 -20.98
CA ASP A 47 6.07 9.50 -22.24
C ASP A 47 4.86 8.58 -22.00
N LEU A 48 4.52 8.34 -20.73
CA LEU A 48 3.33 7.59 -20.34
C LEU A 48 2.08 8.50 -20.41
N ASN A 49 0.94 7.88 -20.68
CA ASN A 49 -0.35 8.54 -20.86
C ASN A 49 -1.49 7.66 -20.30
N GLY A 50 -2.75 8.07 -20.48
CA GLY A 50 -3.92 7.35 -19.97
C GLY A 50 -4.14 5.92 -20.51
N ASP A 51 -3.40 5.49 -21.54
CA ASP A 51 -3.44 4.11 -22.03
C ASP A 51 -2.64 3.15 -21.14
N TRP A 52 -1.77 3.70 -20.29
CA TRP A 52 -0.99 2.92 -19.35
C TRP A 52 -1.77 2.63 -18.08
N ARG A 53 -1.48 1.49 -17.47
CA ARG A 53 -1.94 1.12 -16.14
C ARG A 53 -0.75 1.06 -15.22
N ARG A 54 -0.85 1.80 -14.12
CA ARG A 54 -0.02 1.63 -12.96
C ARG A 54 -0.54 0.42 -12.20
N LEU A 55 0.36 -0.44 -11.76
CA LEU A 55 0.05 -1.57 -10.89
C LEU A 55 1.19 -1.79 -9.91
N THR A 56 0.89 -2.51 -8.86
CA THR A 56 1.84 -2.89 -7.84
C THR A 56 1.88 -4.41 -7.75
N VAL A 57 3.08 -4.99 -7.77
CA VAL A 57 3.25 -6.45 -7.66
C VAL A 57 3.63 -6.79 -6.22
N ASN A 58 2.84 -7.66 -5.58
CA ASN A 58 3.14 -8.21 -4.27
C ASN A 58 3.58 -9.67 -4.41
N GLY A 59 4.65 -10.09 -3.74
CA GLY A 59 5.11 -11.49 -3.70
C GLY A 59 6.26 -11.86 -4.62
N GLN A 60 6.71 -10.97 -5.51
CA GLN A 60 8.03 -11.10 -6.13
C GLN A 60 9.01 -10.31 -5.27
N ALA A 61 9.73 -11.00 -4.38
CA ALA A 61 10.83 -10.40 -3.65
C ALA A 61 11.96 -10.10 -4.64
N ASP A 62 11.96 -8.91 -5.24
CA ASP A 62 13.17 -8.40 -5.87
C ASP A 62 14.23 -8.21 -4.76
N MET A 63 15.48 -8.47 -5.09
CA MET A 63 16.62 -8.28 -4.21
C MET A 63 16.66 -6.84 -3.66
N SER A 64 16.18 -5.86 -4.44
CA SER A 64 16.00 -4.47 -4.01
C SER A 64 14.98 -4.31 -2.88
N SER A 65 13.78 -4.91 -3.02
CA SER A 65 12.73 -4.88 -2.00
C SER A 65 13.16 -5.64 -0.74
N PHE A 66 13.85 -6.77 -0.92
CA PHE A 66 14.42 -7.55 0.18
C PHE A 66 15.53 -6.79 0.93
N LEU A 67 16.44 -6.10 0.23
CA LEU A 67 17.45 -5.25 0.85
C LEU A 67 16.83 -4.09 1.64
N ARG A 68 15.80 -3.43 1.08
CA ARG A 68 15.10 -2.33 1.76
C ARG A 68 14.37 -2.81 3.01
N LEU A 69 13.79 -4.01 2.96
CA LEU A 69 13.18 -4.67 4.11
C LEU A 69 14.24 -4.97 5.19
N MET A 70 15.43 -5.45 4.83
CA MET A 70 16.53 -5.66 5.78
C MET A 70 17.07 -4.37 6.39
N MET A 71 16.99 -3.26 5.68
CA MET A 71 17.46 -1.94 6.14
C MET A 71 16.41 -1.16 6.95
N GLY A 72 15.27 -1.78 7.31
CA GLY A 72 14.20 -1.11 8.07
C GLY A 72 13.48 0.01 7.31
N ALA A 73 13.72 0.15 6.00
CA ALA A 73 13.14 1.20 5.16
C ALA A 73 11.71 0.88 4.68
N GLY A 74 11.08 -0.15 5.25
CA GLY A 74 9.79 -0.69 4.80
C GLY A 74 9.88 -1.43 3.46
N ALA A 75 8.98 -2.39 3.25
CA ALA A 75 8.79 -2.99 1.94
C ALA A 75 8.06 -1.97 1.05
N THR A 76 8.80 -1.22 0.23
CA THR A 76 8.17 -0.49 -0.88
C THR A 76 7.80 -1.51 -1.93
N SER A 77 6.52 -1.68 -2.17
CA SER A 77 6.02 -2.49 -3.26
C SER A 77 6.43 -1.85 -4.59
N ASP A 78 7.04 -2.62 -5.48
CA ASP A 78 7.51 -2.08 -6.76
C ASP A 78 6.33 -1.68 -7.64
N VAL A 79 6.34 -0.42 -8.09
CA VAL A 79 5.36 0.14 -9.02
C VAL A 79 5.79 -0.17 -10.44
N TYR A 80 4.87 -0.75 -11.21
CA TYR A 80 5.05 -1.07 -12.61
C TYR A 80 4.00 -0.38 -13.47
N TYR A 81 4.39 -0.04 -14.70
CA TYR A 81 3.55 0.55 -15.72
C TYR A 81 3.42 -0.42 -16.88
N THR A 82 2.21 -0.74 -17.31
CA THR A 82 1.98 -1.66 -18.43
C THR A 82 0.82 -1.20 -19.31
N LYS A 83 0.87 -1.57 -20.59
CA LYS A 83 -0.29 -1.50 -21.51
C LYS A 83 -1.11 -2.80 -21.53
N GLY A 84 -0.77 -3.78 -20.67
CA GLY A 84 -1.39 -5.11 -20.67
C GLY A 84 -0.91 -6.00 -21.81
N GLN A 85 0.22 -5.67 -22.45
CA GLN A 85 0.84 -6.51 -23.48
C GLN A 85 1.43 -7.76 -22.84
N THR A 86 1.29 -8.89 -23.51
CA THR A 86 1.82 -10.18 -23.05
C THR A 86 2.75 -10.78 -24.08
N LEU A 87 3.71 -11.55 -23.60
CA LEU A 87 4.77 -12.17 -24.37
C LEU A 87 4.89 -13.61 -23.92
N THR A 88 4.96 -14.56 -24.84
CA THR A 88 5.26 -15.97 -24.51
C THR A 88 6.68 -16.31 -24.91
N VAL A 89 7.46 -16.84 -23.96
CA VAL A 89 8.82 -17.36 -24.22
C VAL A 89 8.85 -18.81 -23.76
N GLY A 90 8.98 -19.75 -24.70
CA GLY A 90 8.83 -21.17 -24.40
C GLY A 90 7.40 -21.48 -23.92
N SER A 91 7.27 -22.04 -22.71
CA SER A 91 5.99 -22.36 -22.06
C SER A 91 5.51 -21.31 -21.05
N GLU A 92 6.24 -20.20 -20.93
CA GLU A 92 6.00 -19.17 -19.92
C GLU A 92 5.42 -17.91 -20.55
N THR A 93 4.39 -17.34 -19.92
CA THR A 93 3.77 -16.08 -20.33
C THR A 93 4.20 -14.96 -19.41
N TYR A 94 4.65 -13.87 -20.00
CA TYR A 94 5.13 -12.67 -19.32
C TYR A 94 4.21 -11.49 -19.64
N ILE A 95 4.01 -10.61 -18.67
CA ILE A 95 3.46 -9.27 -18.89
C ILE A 95 4.63 -8.34 -19.18
N VAL A 96 4.50 -7.56 -20.25
CA VAL A 96 5.44 -6.50 -20.61
C VAL A 96 5.12 -5.29 -19.74
N ALA A 97 6.04 -4.94 -18.84
CA ALA A 97 5.89 -3.83 -17.93
C ALA A 97 7.15 -2.98 -17.85
N TYR A 98 7.05 -1.79 -17.28
CA TYR A 98 8.15 -0.88 -17.09
C TYR A 98 8.18 -0.43 -15.65
N ARG A 99 9.37 -0.21 -15.10
CA ARG A 99 9.54 0.40 -13.77
C ARG A 99 10.50 1.57 -13.84
N ALA A 100 10.36 2.54 -12.95
CA ALA A 100 11.27 3.66 -12.90
C ALA A 100 12.67 3.22 -12.45
N LYS A 101 13.69 3.68 -13.17
CA LYS A 101 15.10 3.43 -12.82
C LYS A 101 15.54 4.45 -11.79
N ILE A 102 15.16 4.20 -10.54
CA ILE A 102 15.61 5.00 -9.40
C ILE A 102 16.97 4.44 -8.96
N LYS A 103 18.02 5.28 -8.90
CA LYS A 103 19.26 4.87 -8.26
C LYS A 103 18.98 4.66 -6.77
N GLY A 104 18.99 3.39 -6.34
CA GLY A 104 18.99 3.08 -4.91
C GLY A 104 20.24 3.66 -4.24
N PRO A 105 20.21 3.86 -2.91
CA PRO A 105 21.41 4.26 -2.18
C PRO A 105 22.52 3.23 -2.44
N ASP A 106 23.73 3.71 -2.77
CA ASP A 106 24.89 2.83 -2.99
C ASP A 106 25.17 2.08 -1.68
N PHE A 107 24.92 0.77 -1.67
CA PHE A 107 25.07 -0.09 -0.51
C PHE A 107 26.46 -0.01 0.12
N MET A 108 27.49 0.19 -0.72
CA MET A 108 28.87 0.31 -0.25
C MET A 108 29.12 1.65 0.45
N SER A 109 28.42 2.71 0.03
CA SER A 109 28.39 4.00 0.73
C SER A 109 27.59 3.93 2.03
N LEU A 110 26.49 3.14 2.05
CA LEU A 110 25.59 3.00 3.19
C LEU A 110 26.23 2.21 4.34
N MET A 111 26.95 1.11 4.05
CA MET A 111 27.68 0.35 5.07
C MET A 111 28.92 1.08 5.62
N ARG A 112 29.40 2.12 4.92
CA ARG A 112 30.47 3.00 5.38
C ARG A 112 29.98 4.18 6.22
N MET A 113 28.66 4.41 6.30
CA MET A 113 28.05 5.43 7.14
C MET A 113 27.80 4.86 8.54
N GLY A 114 28.33 5.52 9.56
CA GLY A 114 28.07 5.18 10.96
C GLY A 114 26.62 5.47 11.38
N PRO A 115 26.19 5.03 12.57
CA PRO A 115 24.80 5.07 13.04
C PRO A 115 24.16 6.46 13.12
N ASP A 116 24.97 7.53 13.09
CA ASP A 116 24.50 8.93 13.23
C ASP A 116 24.33 9.69 11.90
N ARG A 117 24.35 9.02 10.75
CA ARG A 117 24.19 9.69 9.43
C ARG A 117 22.94 9.26 8.69
N VAL A 118 22.16 10.27 8.28
CA VAL A 118 20.95 10.13 7.48
C VAL A 118 21.30 9.43 6.15
N PRO A 119 20.62 8.34 5.77
CA PRO A 119 20.83 7.67 4.49
C PRO A 119 20.70 8.66 3.32
N PRO A 120 21.49 8.51 2.24
CA PRO A 120 21.34 9.35 1.07
C PRO A 120 19.92 9.19 0.51
N MET A 121 19.23 10.32 0.45
CA MET A 121 17.84 10.44 0.04
C MET A 121 17.63 9.82 -1.34
N GLN A 122 16.57 9.02 -1.49
CA GLN A 122 16.27 8.38 -2.77
C GLN A 122 16.04 9.46 -3.84
N GLU A 123 16.57 9.22 -5.04
CA GLU A 123 16.41 10.13 -6.17
C GLU A 123 14.91 10.26 -6.49
N LYS A 124 14.38 11.49 -6.43
CA LYS A 124 12.96 11.77 -6.67
C LYS A 124 12.58 11.39 -8.10
N LEU A 125 11.40 10.80 -8.29
CA LEU A 125 10.79 10.66 -9.61
C LEU A 125 10.57 12.05 -10.19
N THR A 126 11.18 12.27 -11.34
CA THR A 126 10.96 13.42 -12.22
C THR A 126 10.28 12.95 -13.51
N PRO A 127 9.63 13.86 -14.28
CA PRO A 127 9.07 13.53 -15.58
C PRO A 127 10.09 12.87 -16.53
N ASP A 128 11.36 13.23 -16.41
CA ASP A 128 12.45 12.71 -17.24
C ASP A 128 13.05 11.41 -16.70
N THR A 129 12.48 10.81 -15.64
CA THR A 129 12.99 9.57 -15.07
C THR A 129 12.93 8.47 -16.11
N PRO A 130 14.07 7.81 -16.43
CA PRO A 130 14.07 6.71 -17.37
C PRO A 130 13.37 5.50 -16.79
N LEU A 131 12.56 4.86 -17.61
CA LEU A 131 11.88 3.62 -17.31
C LEU A 131 12.68 2.45 -17.89
N VAL A 132 12.74 1.34 -17.16
CA VAL A 132 13.37 0.10 -17.60
C VAL A 132 12.33 -0.97 -17.85
N LEU A 133 12.48 -1.66 -18.98
CA LEU A 133 11.64 -2.80 -19.34
C LEU A 133 11.81 -3.95 -18.34
N SER A 134 10.70 -4.50 -17.88
CA SER A 134 10.61 -5.63 -16.97
C SER A 134 9.59 -6.64 -17.51
N LEU A 135 9.99 -7.92 -17.55
CA LEU A 135 9.10 -9.01 -17.96
C LEU A 135 8.61 -9.73 -16.70
N LEU A 136 7.33 -9.57 -16.40
CA LEU A 136 6.72 -10.16 -15.21
C LEU A 136 6.12 -11.52 -15.56
N ASN A 137 6.64 -12.62 -15.02
CA ASN A 137 6.11 -13.96 -15.30
C ASN A 137 4.72 -14.14 -14.64
N GLN A 138 3.69 -14.48 -15.42
CA GLN A 138 2.30 -14.63 -14.93
C GLN A 138 2.10 -15.81 -13.97
N ARG A 139 2.90 -16.87 -14.09
CA ARG A 139 2.80 -18.03 -13.21
C ARG A 139 3.40 -17.77 -11.84
N THR A 140 4.47 -16.98 -11.77
CA THR A 140 5.23 -16.77 -10.53
C THR A 140 5.01 -15.40 -9.90
N MET A 141 4.38 -14.46 -10.61
CA MET A 141 3.97 -13.20 -9.99
C MET A 141 2.90 -13.48 -8.94
N GLY A 142 3.02 -12.83 -7.79
CA GLY A 142 1.99 -12.91 -6.75
C GLY A 142 0.78 -12.04 -7.10
N SER A 143 0.25 -11.31 -6.13
CA SER A 143 -0.95 -10.50 -6.35
C SER A 143 -0.62 -9.20 -7.07
N LEU A 144 -1.38 -8.89 -8.13
CA LEU A 144 -1.42 -7.56 -8.75
C LEU A 144 -2.46 -6.71 -8.01
N ILE A 145 -2.00 -5.64 -7.38
CA ILE A 145 -2.83 -4.73 -6.60
C ILE A 145 -2.67 -3.30 -7.10
N ASP A 146 -3.58 -2.41 -6.68
CA ASP A 146 -3.53 -0.97 -6.97
C ASP A 146 -3.45 -0.65 -8.48
N ILE A 147 -4.28 -1.37 -9.26
CA ILE A 147 -4.36 -1.21 -10.71
C ILE A 147 -5.20 0.04 -11.02
N LYS A 148 -4.57 1.09 -11.51
CA LYS A 148 -5.23 2.34 -11.90
C LYS A 148 -4.67 2.91 -13.21
N PRO A 149 -5.42 3.76 -13.95
CA PRO A 149 -4.87 4.53 -15.06
C PRO A 149 -3.65 5.34 -14.61
N PHE A 150 -2.65 5.46 -15.48
CA PHE A 150 -1.51 6.32 -15.22
C PHE A 150 -1.92 7.80 -15.27
N ASP A 151 -1.50 8.56 -14.25
CA ASP A 151 -1.57 10.01 -14.22
C ASP A 151 -0.21 10.56 -13.73
N LEU A 152 0.44 11.38 -14.56
CA LEU A 152 1.78 11.90 -14.26
C LEU A 152 1.78 12.80 -13.01
N GLN A 153 0.71 13.57 -12.77
CA GLN A 153 0.65 14.46 -11.61
C GLN A 153 0.52 13.65 -10.34
N ASP A 154 -0.30 12.60 -10.35
CA ASP A 154 -0.44 11.68 -9.22
C ASP A 154 0.89 10.97 -8.90
N GLU A 155 1.63 10.51 -9.92
CA GLU A 155 2.92 9.84 -9.72
C GLU A 155 3.99 10.76 -9.11
N LEU A 156 4.04 12.02 -9.53
CA LEU A 156 4.96 13.01 -8.99
C LEU A 156 4.56 13.45 -7.57
N ALA A 157 3.26 13.46 -7.26
CA ALA A 157 2.75 13.75 -5.94
C ALA A 157 3.07 12.60 -4.95
N ASP A 158 2.82 11.36 -5.35
CA ASP A 158 3.12 10.16 -4.55
C ASP A 158 4.63 10.04 -4.23
N ASN A 159 5.51 10.51 -5.13
CA ASN A 159 6.96 10.43 -4.93
C ASN A 159 7.56 11.54 -4.06
N LYS A 160 6.89 12.70 -3.93
CA LYS A 160 7.37 13.79 -3.05
C LYS A 160 7.37 13.39 -1.56
N VAL A 161 6.61 12.37 -1.19
CA VAL A 161 6.45 11.87 0.19
C VAL A 161 7.63 10.99 0.64
N ALA A 162 8.42 10.45 -0.30
CA ALA A 162 9.56 9.57 0.02
C ALA A 162 10.91 10.29 0.21
N ALA A 163 10.94 11.61 0.01
CA ALA A 163 12.14 12.41 0.12
C ALA A 163 11.91 13.55 1.12
N LEU A 164 12.46 13.38 2.33
CA LEU A 164 12.46 14.38 3.39
C LEU A 164 12.82 15.78 2.83
N PRO A 165 12.07 16.84 3.14
CA PRO A 165 12.43 18.17 2.67
C PRO A 165 13.57 18.75 3.52
N ASP A 166 14.75 18.90 2.92
CA ASP A 166 15.71 19.95 3.29
C ASP A 166 15.21 21.29 2.71
N THR A 167 14.79 22.18 3.60
CA THR A 167 14.95 23.66 3.63
C THR A 167 13.69 24.45 4.01
N PRO A 168 13.90 25.57 4.75
CA PRO A 168 12.89 26.14 5.63
C PRO A 168 12.02 27.20 4.95
N ALA A 169 10.78 27.29 5.45
CA ALA A 169 9.92 28.46 5.46
C ALA A 169 9.67 29.18 4.12
N ALA A 170 8.54 28.86 3.46
CA ALA A 170 7.47 29.84 3.21
C ALA A 170 6.30 29.22 2.43
N ALA A 171 5.08 29.58 2.86
CA ALA A 171 3.76 29.42 2.22
C ALA A 171 3.14 28.00 2.29
N ALA A 172 2.34 27.66 3.31
CA ALA A 172 0.96 28.11 3.57
C ALA A 172 -0.07 27.58 2.56
N ASN A 173 -0.62 26.39 2.84
CA ASN A 173 -2.07 26.12 2.92
C ASN A 173 -2.33 24.60 3.07
N GLY A 174 -2.60 24.12 4.30
CA GLY A 174 -3.39 22.92 4.63
C GLY A 174 -3.00 21.52 4.13
N GLN A 175 -2.16 21.38 3.11
CA GLN A 175 -1.94 20.11 2.40
C GLN A 175 -0.72 19.32 2.90
N ALA A 176 0.28 19.97 3.50
CA ALA A 176 1.46 19.29 4.04
C ALA A 176 1.11 18.33 5.19
N GLY A 177 0.29 18.75 6.15
CA GLY A 177 -0.14 17.87 7.25
C GLY A 177 -1.06 16.72 6.81
N ALA A 178 -1.79 16.88 5.69
CA ALA A 178 -2.64 15.84 5.14
C ALA A 178 -1.81 14.73 4.45
N LEU A 179 -0.74 15.10 3.75
CA LEU A 179 0.18 14.15 3.10
C LEU A 179 0.96 13.33 4.12
N ASP A 180 1.46 13.97 5.19
CA ASP A 180 2.15 13.27 6.29
C ASP A 180 1.20 12.30 7.02
N ALA A 181 -0.06 12.70 7.21
CA ALA A 181 -1.08 11.83 7.79
C ALA A 181 -1.36 10.62 6.90
N GLN A 182 -1.45 10.80 5.57
CA GLN A 182 -1.70 9.71 4.63
C GLN A 182 -0.53 8.72 4.55
N ALA A 183 0.70 9.23 4.58
CA ALA A 183 1.91 8.41 4.63
C ALA A 183 1.96 7.57 5.92
N ALA A 184 1.73 8.20 7.07
CA ALA A 184 1.68 7.53 8.35
C ALA A 184 0.53 6.51 8.43
N ASN A 185 -0.62 6.82 7.83
CA ASN A 185 -1.76 5.91 7.71
C ASN A 185 -1.39 4.67 6.89
N THR A 186 -0.70 4.84 5.77
CA THR A 186 -0.25 3.75 4.91
C THR A 186 0.77 2.87 5.63
N ALA A 187 1.75 3.48 6.30
CA ALA A 187 2.74 2.79 7.12
C ALA A 187 2.06 2.01 8.26
N SER A 188 1.03 2.57 8.90
CA SER A 188 0.27 1.90 9.94
C SER A 188 -0.43 0.63 9.46
N VAL A 189 -1.04 0.68 8.26
CA VAL A 189 -1.68 -0.50 7.66
C VAL A 189 -0.65 -1.59 7.37
N ASN A 190 0.54 -1.22 6.91
CA ASN A 190 1.62 -2.17 6.66
C ASN A 190 2.18 -2.78 7.96
N ASN A 191 2.37 -1.97 9.00
CA ASN A 191 2.73 -2.43 10.34
C ASN A 191 1.70 -3.47 10.84
N LEU A 192 0.41 -3.14 10.78
CA LEU A 192 -0.66 -4.07 11.19
C LEU A 192 -0.66 -5.37 10.39
N LYS A 193 -0.41 -5.34 9.08
CA LYS A 193 -0.29 -6.57 8.26
C LYS A 193 0.88 -7.43 8.72
N GLN A 194 2.03 -6.83 9.01
CA GLN A 194 3.21 -7.56 9.50
C GLN A 194 2.99 -8.11 10.91
N LEU A 195 2.32 -7.35 11.79
CA LEU A 195 1.89 -7.84 13.09
C LEU A 195 0.87 -8.99 12.98
N GLY A 196 -0.04 -8.94 12.00
CA GLY A 196 -0.97 -10.02 11.68
C GLY A 196 -0.24 -11.29 11.28
N LEU A 197 0.72 -11.18 10.37
CA LEU A 197 1.58 -12.30 9.98
C LEU A 197 2.34 -12.87 11.20
N GLY A 198 2.98 -12.01 11.99
CA GLY A 198 3.69 -12.43 13.21
C GLY A 198 2.79 -13.08 14.25
N THR A 199 1.54 -12.63 14.36
CA THR A 199 0.52 -13.23 15.24
C THR A 199 0.14 -14.62 14.77
N MET A 200 -0.02 -14.84 13.46
CA MET A 200 -0.31 -16.16 12.90
C MET A 200 0.87 -17.12 13.06
N MET A 201 2.11 -16.64 12.85
CA MET A 201 3.31 -17.45 13.10
C MET A 201 3.41 -17.86 14.58
N TYR A 202 3.18 -16.92 15.51
CA TYR A 202 3.09 -17.25 16.93
C TYR A 202 2.04 -18.33 17.18
N ALA A 203 0.82 -18.16 16.64
CA ALA A 203 -0.24 -19.13 16.88
C ALA A 203 0.13 -20.53 16.36
N GLN A 204 0.76 -20.62 15.19
CA GLN A 204 1.22 -21.89 14.62
C GLN A 204 2.22 -22.61 15.54
N ASP A 205 3.19 -21.88 16.09
CA ASP A 205 4.19 -22.42 17.01
C ASP A 205 3.62 -22.76 18.40
N HIS A 206 2.45 -22.20 18.73
CA HIS A 206 1.79 -22.33 20.03
C HIS A 206 0.42 -23.06 19.95
N ASN A 207 0.31 -24.11 19.13
CA ASN A 207 -0.89 -24.97 19.03
C ASN A 207 -2.18 -24.22 18.65
N ASN A 208 -2.08 -23.26 17.74
CA ASN A 208 -3.15 -22.34 17.32
C ASN A 208 -3.68 -21.42 18.43
N ILE A 209 -2.94 -21.22 19.52
CA ILE A 209 -3.34 -20.32 20.61
C ILE A 209 -2.85 -18.90 20.31
N LEU A 210 -3.75 -17.92 20.45
CA LEU A 210 -3.41 -16.51 20.27
C LEU A 210 -2.39 -16.02 21.32
N PRO A 211 -1.54 -15.03 20.98
CA PRO A 211 -0.59 -14.46 21.92
C PRO A 211 -1.28 -13.81 23.11
N PRO A 212 -0.54 -13.45 24.18
CA PRO A 212 -1.08 -12.67 25.28
C PRO A 212 -1.57 -11.29 24.79
N LEU A 213 -2.89 -11.14 24.65
CA LEU A 213 -3.54 -9.91 24.14
C LEU A 213 -4.03 -8.98 25.27
N LYS A 214 -3.48 -9.11 26.48
CA LYS A 214 -3.88 -8.31 27.65
C LYS A 214 -3.57 -6.82 27.45
N ASP A 215 -2.37 -6.53 26.96
CA ASP A 215 -1.84 -5.19 26.78
C ASP A 215 -0.75 -5.22 25.69
N ALA A 216 -0.41 -4.03 25.17
CA ALA A 216 0.54 -3.89 24.07
C ALA A 216 1.93 -4.42 24.42
N ALA A 217 2.36 -4.33 25.69
CA ALA A 217 3.67 -4.79 26.11
C ALA A 217 3.77 -6.33 26.11
N ALA A 218 2.75 -7.02 26.63
CA ALA A 218 2.64 -8.47 26.62
C ALA A 218 2.57 -9.02 25.19
N PHE A 219 1.75 -8.37 24.34
CA PHE A 219 1.65 -8.72 22.93
C PHE A 219 2.99 -8.54 22.21
N LYS A 220 3.64 -7.38 22.37
CA LYS A 220 4.95 -7.10 21.79
C LYS A 220 5.99 -8.13 22.18
N LYS A 221 6.08 -8.46 23.47
CA LYS A 221 7.03 -9.47 23.96
C LYS A 221 6.87 -10.82 23.27
N ALA A 222 5.63 -11.24 23.01
CA ALA A 222 5.32 -12.53 22.39
C ALA A 222 5.58 -12.54 20.88
N VAL A 223 5.24 -11.45 20.18
CA VAL A 223 5.25 -11.41 18.71
C VAL A 223 6.57 -10.85 18.13
N LEU A 224 7.35 -10.10 18.90
CA LEU A 224 8.63 -9.52 18.45
C LEU A 224 9.62 -10.52 17.82
N PRO A 225 9.77 -11.78 18.31
CA PRO A 225 10.66 -12.76 17.67
C PRO A 225 10.33 -13.07 16.20
N TYR A 226 9.05 -12.93 15.81
CA TYR A 226 8.56 -13.23 14.46
C TYR A 226 8.66 -12.02 13.53
N VAL A 227 8.45 -10.82 14.07
CA VAL A 227 8.40 -9.56 13.30
C VAL A 227 9.76 -8.87 13.20
N LYS A 228 10.64 -9.05 14.21
CA LYS A 228 12.03 -8.58 14.28
C LYS A 228 12.26 -7.06 14.17
N ALA A 229 11.20 -6.26 14.30
CA ALA A 229 11.25 -4.80 14.24
C ALA A 229 10.39 -4.18 15.35
N ASN A 230 10.95 -3.26 16.13
CA ASN A 230 10.29 -2.68 17.32
C ASN A 230 9.30 -1.57 16.96
N GLU A 231 9.62 -0.83 15.90
CA GLU A 231 8.87 0.27 15.30
C GLU A 231 7.54 -0.18 14.72
N MET A 232 7.39 -1.47 14.39
CA MET A 232 6.13 -2.03 13.87
C MET A 232 5.02 -2.11 14.92
N PHE A 233 5.34 -1.94 16.21
CA PHE A 233 4.37 -2.04 17.31
C PHE A 233 3.68 -0.72 17.64
N VAL A 234 3.99 0.36 16.91
CA VAL A 234 3.43 1.69 17.14
C VAL A 234 2.84 2.27 15.85
N TYR A 235 1.84 3.13 16.02
CA TYR A 235 1.29 3.93 14.94
C TYR A 235 2.28 5.06 14.59
N PRO A 236 2.78 5.18 13.34
CA PRO A 236 3.85 6.13 13.01
C PRO A 236 3.50 7.61 13.23
N ALA A 237 2.23 8.00 13.16
CA ALA A 237 1.84 9.41 13.34
C ALA A 237 1.90 9.85 14.81
N THR A 238 1.50 8.97 15.74
CA THR A 238 1.34 9.32 17.16
C THR A 238 2.41 8.69 18.05
N GLY A 239 3.12 7.67 17.57
CA GLY A 239 4.03 6.85 18.36
C GLY A 239 3.31 5.95 19.38
N GLU A 240 1.98 5.91 19.37
CA GLU A 240 1.20 5.11 20.30
C GLU A 240 1.19 3.65 19.90
N ALA A 241 1.25 2.76 20.89
CA ALA A 241 1.20 1.33 20.63
C ALA A 241 -0.18 0.89 20.14
N TYR A 242 -0.21 -0.06 19.20
CA TYR A 242 -1.44 -0.72 18.81
C TYR A 242 -2.08 -1.43 20.02
N GLN A 243 -3.39 -1.32 20.12
CA GLN A 243 -4.17 -1.85 21.23
C GLN A 243 -4.67 -3.26 20.89
N PRO A 244 -4.19 -4.30 21.58
CA PRO A 244 -4.72 -5.64 21.42
C PRO A 244 -6.10 -5.76 22.03
N ASN A 245 -6.90 -6.71 21.52
CA ASN A 245 -8.20 -7.05 22.06
C ASN A 245 -8.07 -8.08 23.21
N PRO A 246 -8.29 -7.69 24.49
CA PRO A 246 -8.08 -8.60 25.62
C PRO A 246 -9.08 -9.77 25.68
N PHE A 247 -10.23 -9.67 24.99
CA PHE A 247 -11.24 -10.73 24.94
C PHE A 247 -10.76 -12.01 24.25
N LEU A 248 -9.74 -11.87 23.41
CA LEU A 248 -9.19 -12.97 22.64
C LEU A 248 -8.04 -13.68 23.37
N ARG A 249 -7.69 -13.22 24.58
CA ARG A 249 -6.57 -13.77 25.36
C ARG A 249 -6.73 -15.27 25.59
N GLY A 250 -5.74 -16.04 25.15
CA GLY A 250 -5.67 -17.49 25.37
C GLY A 250 -6.71 -18.30 24.61
N LYS A 251 -7.46 -17.68 23.69
CA LYS A 251 -8.38 -18.37 22.79
C LYS A 251 -7.61 -19.02 21.64
N SER A 252 -8.11 -20.15 21.16
CA SER A 252 -7.61 -20.80 19.96
C SER A 252 -8.17 -20.11 18.72
N LEU A 253 -7.41 -20.08 17.62
CA LEU A 253 -7.92 -19.63 16.31
C LEU A 253 -9.20 -20.38 15.90
N GLY A 254 -9.32 -21.65 16.30
CA GLY A 254 -10.49 -22.49 16.02
C GLY A 254 -11.76 -22.13 16.82
N ASP A 255 -11.65 -21.31 17.86
CA ASP A 255 -12.79 -20.91 18.70
C ASP A 255 -13.70 -19.87 18.01
N PHE A 256 -13.24 -19.30 16.89
CA PHE A 256 -13.88 -18.18 16.23
C PHE A 256 -14.59 -18.61 14.94
N ALA A 257 -15.92 -18.60 14.97
CA ALA A 257 -16.75 -18.90 13.79
C ALA A 257 -16.57 -17.87 12.65
N LYS A 258 -16.12 -16.65 12.97
CA LYS A 258 -15.99 -15.53 12.03
C LYS A 258 -14.68 -14.76 12.21
N PRO A 259 -13.54 -15.32 11.76
CA PRO A 259 -12.24 -14.67 11.95
C PRO A 259 -12.15 -13.32 11.21
N GLY A 260 -12.76 -13.20 10.02
CA GLY A 260 -12.81 -11.94 9.28
C GLY A 260 -13.71 -10.84 9.89
N GLU A 261 -14.45 -11.14 10.96
CA GLU A 261 -15.20 -10.12 11.72
C GLU A 261 -14.58 -9.89 13.12
N THR A 262 -13.54 -10.65 13.48
CA THR A 262 -12.93 -10.62 14.82
C THR A 262 -11.68 -9.73 14.82
N ILE A 263 -11.71 -8.59 15.50
CA ILE A 263 -10.59 -7.64 15.55
C ILE A 263 -9.59 -8.03 16.63
N ILE A 264 -8.32 -8.20 16.26
CA ILE A 264 -7.22 -8.56 17.17
C ILE A 264 -6.41 -7.34 17.63
N LEU A 265 -6.16 -6.37 16.75
CA LEU A 265 -5.43 -5.13 17.06
C LEU A 265 -6.17 -3.94 16.44
N ALA A 266 -6.07 -2.78 17.09
CA ALA A 266 -6.49 -1.51 16.54
C ALA A 266 -5.47 -0.41 16.84
N GLU A 267 -5.44 0.67 16.06
CA GLU A 267 -4.78 1.91 16.47
C GLU A 267 -5.35 2.40 17.80
N ALA A 268 -4.58 3.10 18.64
CA ALA A 268 -5.08 3.55 19.94
C ALA A 268 -6.16 4.63 19.81
N ASN A 269 -5.91 5.61 18.95
CA ASN A 269 -6.78 6.75 18.69
C ASN A 269 -7.15 6.84 17.21
N ARG A 270 -8.12 7.71 16.89
CA ARG A 270 -8.41 8.08 15.50
C ARG A 270 -7.19 8.78 14.89
N ALA A 271 -6.89 8.45 13.65
CA ALA A 271 -5.92 9.16 12.83
C ALA A 271 -6.37 10.61 12.57
N PRO A 272 -5.48 11.52 12.12
CA PRO A 272 -5.83 12.91 11.85
C PRO A 272 -6.95 13.10 10.83
N ASP A 273 -7.16 12.15 9.93
CA ASP A 273 -8.26 12.12 8.95
C ASP A 273 -9.59 11.60 9.55
N GLY A 274 -9.62 11.33 10.85
CA GLY A 274 -10.78 10.81 11.57
C GLY A 274 -11.01 9.31 11.37
N SER A 275 -10.14 8.61 10.65
CA SER A 275 -10.23 7.17 10.44
C SER A 275 -9.49 6.36 11.52
N ARG A 276 -9.59 5.03 11.50
CA ARG A 276 -8.83 4.15 12.38
C ARG A 276 -8.53 2.82 11.70
N ALA A 277 -7.29 2.37 11.71
CA ALA A 277 -6.93 1.06 11.20
C ALA A 277 -7.15 -0.04 12.25
N VAL A 278 -7.70 -1.16 11.78
CA VAL A 278 -7.97 -2.37 12.57
C VAL A 278 -7.43 -3.59 11.83
N LEU A 279 -6.93 -4.56 12.58
CA LEU A 279 -6.44 -5.85 12.09
C LEU A 279 -7.39 -6.95 12.57
N TYR A 280 -7.86 -7.76 11.63
CA TYR A 280 -8.74 -8.88 11.88
C TYR A 280 -7.98 -10.18 12.10
N LEU A 281 -8.64 -11.16 12.69
CA LEU A 281 -8.08 -12.44 13.12
C LEU A 281 -7.59 -13.29 11.95
N ASP A 282 -8.19 -13.16 10.77
CA ASP A 282 -7.74 -13.80 9.53
C ASP A 282 -6.53 -13.10 8.88
N GLY A 283 -6.04 -12.01 9.47
CA GLY A 283 -4.87 -11.26 9.04
C GLY A 283 -5.14 -10.10 8.08
N HIS A 284 -6.39 -9.85 7.67
CA HIS A 284 -6.67 -8.68 6.85
C HIS A 284 -6.74 -7.39 7.70
N VAL A 285 -6.46 -6.26 7.07
CA VAL A 285 -6.45 -4.94 7.72
C VAL A 285 -7.43 -4.03 7.00
N GLN A 286 -8.26 -3.33 7.76
CA GLN A 286 -9.20 -2.35 7.24
C GLN A 286 -9.01 -1.02 7.95
N ARG A 287 -9.17 0.08 7.21
CA ARG A 287 -9.28 1.42 7.80
C ARG A 287 -10.74 1.84 7.84
N LEU A 288 -11.26 2.01 9.04
CA LEU A 288 -12.66 2.36 9.32
C LEU A 288 -12.81 3.87 9.38
N SER A 289 -13.94 4.39 8.89
CA SER A 289 -14.32 5.80 8.99
C SER A 289 -15.84 5.94 9.09
N GLY A 290 -16.30 7.12 9.50
CA GLY A 290 -17.73 7.43 9.60
C GLY A 290 -18.52 6.44 10.48
N PRO A 291 -19.75 6.05 10.09
CA PRO A 291 -20.60 5.20 10.91
C PRO A 291 -20.01 3.83 11.29
N ALA A 292 -19.15 3.26 10.43
CA ALA A 292 -18.50 1.98 10.72
C ALA A 292 -17.51 2.09 11.88
N LEU A 293 -16.80 3.21 11.98
CA LEU A 293 -15.90 3.50 13.09
C LEU A 293 -16.67 3.73 14.39
N ASP A 294 -17.78 4.46 14.33
CA ASP A 294 -18.61 4.73 15.51
C ASP A 294 -19.20 3.44 16.09
N ALA A 295 -19.68 2.53 15.22
CA ALA A 295 -20.17 1.21 15.62
C ALA A 295 -19.06 0.36 16.28
N PHE A 296 -17.86 0.35 15.68
CA PHE A 296 -16.69 -0.33 16.25
C PHE A 296 -16.33 0.22 17.64
N GLU A 297 -16.30 1.54 17.83
CA GLU A 297 -15.96 2.16 19.11
C GLU A 297 -17.00 1.85 20.20
N GLN A 298 -18.28 1.78 19.83
CA GLN A 298 -19.35 1.35 20.75
C GLN A 298 -19.19 -0.11 21.16
N ASP A 299 -18.91 -1.01 20.21
CA ASP A 299 -18.69 -2.43 20.50
C ASP A 299 -17.47 -2.62 21.40
N MET A 300 -16.34 -1.97 21.11
CA MET A 300 -15.14 -2.02 21.96
C MET A 300 -15.40 -1.53 23.38
N LYS A 301 -16.19 -0.46 23.56
CA LYS A 301 -16.57 0.03 24.90
C LYS A 301 -17.48 -0.96 25.61
N ALA A 302 -18.47 -1.52 24.92
CA ALA A 302 -19.38 -2.52 25.48
C ALA A 302 -18.62 -3.79 25.90
N GLN A 303 -17.68 -4.23 25.06
CA GLN A 303 -16.74 -5.29 25.38
C GLN A 303 -15.97 -4.93 26.65
N GLN A 304 -15.20 -3.84 26.70
CA GLN A 304 -14.45 -3.44 27.90
C GLN A 304 -15.28 -3.41 29.19
N GLN A 305 -16.52 -2.95 29.14
CA GLN A 305 -17.43 -2.96 30.29
C GLN A 305 -17.78 -4.38 30.77
N ARG A 306 -17.95 -5.36 29.87
CA ARG A 306 -18.18 -6.77 30.24
C ARG A 306 -17.00 -7.35 30.99
N VAL A 307 -15.76 -7.11 30.54
CA VAL A 307 -14.55 -7.57 31.28
C VAL A 307 -14.49 -6.95 32.67
N LEU A 308 -14.84 -5.67 32.81
CA LEU A 308 -14.87 -5.00 34.12
C LEU A 308 -15.95 -5.55 35.05
N GLN A 309 -17.03 -6.12 34.50
CA GLN A 309 -18.09 -6.77 35.28
C GLN A 309 -17.72 -8.21 35.67
N GLU A 310 -17.09 -8.96 34.77
CA GLU A 310 -16.62 -10.34 35.05
C GLU A 310 -15.43 -10.38 36.02
N ALA A 311 -14.70 -9.27 36.16
CA ALA A 311 -13.60 -9.15 37.11
C ALA A 311 -14.02 -8.80 38.56
N LYS A 312 -15.33 -8.59 38.81
CA LYS A 312 -15.90 -8.31 40.14
C LYS A 312 -16.56 -9.54 40.72
#